data_AF-A0A432KAK1-F1
#
_entry.id   AF-A0A432KAK1-F1
#
_cell.length_a   1.000
_cell.length_b   1.000
_cell.length_c   1.000
_cell.angle_alpha   90.00
_cell.angle_beta   90.00
_cell.angle_gamma   90.00
#
_symmetry.space_group_name_H-M   'P 1'
#
loop_
_entity.id
_entity.type
_entity.pdbx_description
1 polymer ?
#
loop_
_entity_poly.entity_id
_entity_poly.type
_entity_poly.pdbx_seq_one_letter_code
_entity_poly.pdbx_strand_id
1 'polypeptide(L)'
;MDHSSVLRLDPNPEAEGGWTLNRMTQGTSAPNGLLMSADERTLYLVQSDYQGVRDLRAYPLRDDDTLGDFTVLHVFGEDFRGVHRGLDGMCLDTEGNIIACGGWRQAEPGPMVYVFSPSGRV
;
A
#
# COMPACT_ATOMS: atom_id res chain seq x y z
N MET A 1 9.15 -1.49 -17.54
CA MET A 1 9.86 -1.98 -16.34
C MET A 1 9.58 -3.47 -16.25
N ASP A 2 10.55 -4.26 -15.83
CA ASP A 2 10.42 -5.69 -15.59
C ASP A 2 9.57 -6.01 -14.36
N HIS A 3 9.54 -5.09 -13.38
CA HIS A 3 8.62 -5.15 -12.26
C HIS A 3 8.24 -3.77 -11.71
N SER A 4 7.16 -3.74 -10.93
CA SER A 4 6.85 -2.69 -9.97
C SER A 4 6.85 -3.33 -8.58
N SER A 5 7.56 -2.75 -7.61
CA SER A 5 7.69 -3.36 -6.27
C SER A 5 8.05 -2.36 -5.20
N VAL A 6 7.76 -2.70 -3.95
CA VAL A 6 8.35 -2.03 -2.79
C VAL A 6 9.77 -2.54 -2.60
N LEU A 7 10.69 -1.61 -2.38
CA LEU A 7 12.10 -1.89 -2.13
C LEU A 7 12.48 -1.40 -0.73
N ARG A 8 13.29 -2.18 -0.02
CA ARG A 8 13.90 -1.81 1.26
C ARG A 8 15.39 -1.54 1.04
N LEU A 9 15.89 -0.47 1.63
CA LEU A 9 17.32 -0.17 1.67
C LEU A 9 17.86 -0.66 3.01
N ASP A 10 18.79 -1.60 2.96
CA ASP A 10 19.46 -2.14 4.13
C ASP A 10 20.87 -1.51 4.23
N PRO A 11 21.27 -0.98 5.39
CA PRO A 11 22.63 -0.47 5.56
C PRO A 11 23.65 -1.58 5.30
N ASN A 12 24.59 -1.33 4.40
CA ASN A 12 25.68 -2.25 4.10
C ASN A 12 26.97 -1.45 3.79
N PRO A 13 27.91 -1.33 4.75
CA PRO A 13 29.14 -0.57 4.58
C PRO A 13 30.05 -1.05 3.44
N GLU A 14 29.89 -2.30 2.99
CA GLU A 14 30.70 -2.88 1.90
C GLU A 14 30.10 -2.60 0.52
N ALA A 15 28.82 -2.24 0.44
CA ALA A 15 28.15 -1.91 -0.81
C ALA A 15 28.52 -0.50 -1.29
N GLU A 16 28.53 -0.32 -2.61
CA GLU A 16 28.67 1.01 -3.21
C GLU A 16 27.51 1.91 -2.73
N GLY A 17 27.84 3.07 -2.17
CA GLY A 17 26.86 3.99 -1.56
C GLY A 17 26.39 3.60 -0.16
N GLY A 18 26.83 2.47 0.40
CA GLY A 18 26.56 2.07 1.78
C GLY A 18 25.22 1.36 2.00
N TRP A 19 24.54 0.91 0.92
CA TRP A 19 23.22 0.29 1.00
C TRP A 19 23.09 -0.91 0.08
N THR A 20 22.31 -1.90 0.50
CA THR A 20 21.82 -2.99 -0.34
C THR A 20 20.32 -2.84 -0.54
N LEU A 21 19.86 -3.06 -1.77
CA LEU A 21 18.46 -2.93 -2.16
C LEU A 21 17.79 -4.30 -2.15
N ASN A 22 16.76 -4.47 -1.33
CA ASN A 22 15.97 -5.69 -1.24
C ASN A 22 14.59 -5.48 -1.83
N ARG A 23 14.16 -6.42 -2.69
CA ARG A 23 12.81 -6.43 -3.25
C ARG A 23 11.86 -7.08 -2.26
N MET A 24 10.95 -6.29 -1.71
CA MET A 24 10.03 -6.74 -0.66
C MET A 24 8.75 -7.35 -1.23
N THR A 25 8.25 -6.85 -2.36
CA THR A 25 7.01 -7.36 -2.98
C THR A 25 7.24 -7.93 -4.38
N GLN A 26 6.48 -8.98 -4.70
CA GLN A 26 6.39 -9.58 -6.03
C GLN A 26 4.94 -9.54 -6.51
N GLY A 27 4.72 -9.40 -7.82
CA GLY A 27 3.37 -9.37 -8.41
C GLY A 27 2.57 -8.07 -8.20
N THR A 28 3.17 -7.02 -7.61
CA THR A 28 2.58 -5.68 -7.56
C THR A 28 2.65 -4.99 -8.92
N SER A 29 1.57 -4.31 -9.36
CA SER A 29 1.54 -3.65 -10.68
C SER A 29 1.81 -2.14 -10.62
N ALA A 30 1.21 -1.44 -9.65
CA ALA A 30 1.41 -0.02 -9.41
C ALA A 30 1.35 0.27 -7.89
N PRO A 31 2.40 -0.06 -7.11
CA PRO A 31 2.45 0.31 -5.70
C PRO A 31 2.53 1.83 -5.54
N ASN A 32 1.84 2.39 -4.55
CA ASN A 32 1.83 3.82 -4.28
C ASN A 32 2.04 4.11 -2.78
N GLY A 33 1.02 4.54 -2.04
CA GLY A 33 1.12 4.77 -0.61
C GLY A 33 1.53 3.52 0.15
N LEU A 34 2.49 3.67 1.07
CA LEU A 34 2.92 2.62 1.99
C LEU A 34 3.18 3.19 3.38
N LEU A 35 2.94 2.39 4.41
CA LEU A 35 3.31 2.70 5.80
C LEU A 35 3.40 1.41 6.63
N MET A 36 4.09 1.48 7.76
CA MET A 36 4.12 0.40 8.75
C MET A 36 3.06 0.63 9.83
N SER A 37 2.51 -0.45 10.40
CA SER A 37 1.78 -0.39 11.67
C SER A 37 2.65 0.20 12.78
N ALA A 38 2.03 0.71 13.84
CA ALA A 38 2.75 1.34 14.95
C ALA A 38 3.73 0.40 15.68
N ASP A 39 3.49 -0.91 15.64
CA ASP A 39 4.38 -1.96 16.17
C ASP A 39 5.39 -2.48 15.13
N GLU A 40 5.39 -1.91 13.93
CA GLU A 40 6.23 -2.27 12.79
C GLU A 40 6.08 -3.74 12.33
N ARG A 41 4.95 -4.39 12.65
CA ARG A 41 4.69 -5.80 12.26
C ARG A 41 3.83 -5.97 11.02
N THR A 42 3.29 -4.91 10.46
CA THR A 42 2.47 -4.95 9.24
C THR A 42 2.87 -3.82 8.30
N LEU A 43 3.20 -4.15 7.04
CA LEU A 43 3.30 -3.18 5.96
C LEU A 43 1.93 -3.04 5.31
N TYR A 44 1.36 -1.84 5.36
CA TYR A 44 0.21 -1.49 4.55
C TYR A 44 0.68 -0.91 3.22
N LEU A 45 0.07 -1.38 2.12
CA LEU A 45 0.43 -0.99 0.77
C LEU A 45 -0.81 -0.74 -0.08
N VAL A 46 -0.83 0.39 -0.78
CA VAL A 46 -1.79 0.69 -1.83
C VAL A 46 -1.29 0.13 -3.16
N GLN A 47 -2.14 -0.62 -3.85
CA GLN A 47 -2.02 -0.81 -5.29
C GLN A 47 -2.98 0.14 -6.00
N SER A 48 -2.50 0.92 -6.98
CA SER A 48 -3.26 2.00 -7.63
C SER A 48 -3.19 1.90 -9.16
N ASP A 49 -3.38 0.70 -9.71
CA ASP A 49 -3.31 0.49 -11.14
C ASP A 49 -4.62 0.91 -11.82
N TYR A 50 -4.59 2.02 -12.56
CA TYR A 50 -5.76 2.55 -13.26
C TYR A 50 -6.38 1.56 -14.27
N GLN A 51 -5.61 0.62 -14.80
CA GLN A 51 -6.08 -0.40 -15.74
C GLN A 51 -6.17 -1.80 -15.10
N GLY A 52 -5.80 -1.93 -13.83
CA GLY A 52 -5.64 -3.22 -13.17
C GLY A 52 -6.31 -3.29 -11.80
N VAL A 53 -5.54 -3.67 -10.78
CA VAL A 53 -6.04 -3.82 -9.41
C VAL A 53 -5.87 -2.52 -8.62
N ARG A 54 -6.90 -2.13 -7.86
CA ARG A 54 -6.90 -0.98 -6.94
C ARG A 54 -7.36 -1.44 -5.57
N ASP A 55 -6.43 -1.62 -4.66
CA ASP A 55 -6.71 -2.18 -3.35
C ASP A 55 -5.77 -1.63 -2.26
N LEU A 56 -6.22 -1.80 -1.02
CA LEU A 56 -5.41 -1.63 0.18
C LEU A 56 -5.03 -3.02 0.69
N ARG A 57 -3.74 -3.28 0.86
CA ARG A 57 -3.19 -4.57 1.31
C ARG A 57 -2.46 -4.43 2.63
N ALA A 58 -2.45 -5.50 3.41
CA ALA A 58 -1.66 -5.66 4.62
C ALA A 58 -0.74 -6.88 4.47
N TYR A 59 0.56 -6.65 4.50
CA TYR A 59 1.60 -7.69 4.49
C TYR A 59 2.16 -7.83 5.90
N PRO A 60 2.12 -9.03 6.53
CA PRO A 60 2.79 -9.24 7.80
C PRO A 60 4.31 -9.21 7.60
N LEU A 61 5.03 -8.50 8.47
CA LEU A 61 6.49 -8.55 8.54
C LEU A 61 6.91 -9.70 9.45
N ARG A 62 7.69 -10.63 8.89
CA ARG A 62 8.22 -11.80 9.61
C ARG A 62 9.45 -11.43 10.44
N ASP A 63 9.83 -12.30 11.37
CA ASP A 63 11.02 -12.11 12.21
C ASP A 63 12.34 -12.16 11.45
N ASP A 64 12.34 -12.73 10.24
CA ASP A 64 13.46 -12.72 9.30
C ASP A 64 13.45 -11.50 8.37
N ASP A 65 12.66 -10.48 8.72
CA ASP A 65 12.55 -9.21 8.00
C ASP A 65 11.94 -9.32 6.58
N THR A 66 11.40 -10.49 6.21
CA THR A 66 10.68 -10.68 4.95
C THR A 66 9.18 -10.41 5.09
N LEU A 67 8.51 -10.13 3.97
CA LEU A 67 7.05 -10.02 3.95
C LEU A 67 6.39 -11.40 3.78
N GLY A 68 5.34 -11.64 4.55
CA GLY A 68 4.40 -12.73 4.31
C GLY A 68 3.34 -12.40 3.25
N ASP A 69 2.47 -13.37 2.98
CA ASP A 69 1.37 -13.18 2.05
C ASP A 69 0.43 -12.09 2.54
N PHE A 70 -0.01 -11.23 1.62
CA PHE A 70 -0.88 -10.12 1.98
C PHE A 70 -2.32 -10.56 2.19
N THR A 71 -3.03 -9.81 3.04
CA THR A 71 -4.48 -9.77 3.06
C THR A 71 -4.97 -8.50 2.36
N VAL A 72 -6.02 -8.62 1.55
CA VAL A 72 -6.70 -7.46 0.96
C VAL A 72 -7.68 -6.89 1.98
N LEU A 73 -7.45 -5.66 2.42
CA LEU A 73 -8.29 -4.95 3.39
C LEU A 73 -9.48 -4.26 2.71
N HIS A 74 -9.26 -3.70 1.52
CA HIS A 74 -10.30 -3.00 0.77
C HIS A 74 -10.02 -3.04 -0.73
N VAL A 75 -11.06 -3.15 -1.55
CA VAL A 75 -10.97 -3.15 -3.02
C VAL A 75 -11.82 -2.02 -3.58
N PHE A 76 -11.25 -1.27 -4.51
CA PHE A 76 -11.96 -0.24 -5.28
C PHE A 76 -12.36 -0.82 -6.63
N GLY A 77 -13.67 -0.95 -6.81
CA GLY A 77 -14.27 -1.60 -7.95
C GLY A 77 -14.57 -0.65 -9.10
N GLU A 78 -15.61 -1.01 -9.82
CA GLU A 78 -16.21 -0.25 -10.90
C GLU A 78 -17.73 -0.29 -10.68
N ASP A 79 -18.40 0.82 -10.96
CA ASP A 79 -19.86 0.87 -11.00
C ASP A 79 -20.36 1.61 -12.25
N PHE A 80 -21.66 1.92 -12.30
CA PHE A 80 -22.27 2.59 -13.47
C PHE A 80 -21.69 3.98 -13.79
N ARG A 81 -20.92 4.58 -12.88
CA ARG A 81 -20.19 5.84 -13.08
C ARG A 81 -18.78 5.60 -13.65
N GLY A 82 -18.31 4.36 -13.65
CA GLY A 82 -16.99 3.92 -14.14
C GLY A 82 -16.08 3.38 -13.04
N VAL A 83 -14.81 3.21 -13.41
CA VAL A 83 -13.76 2.66 -12.53
C VAL A 83 -13.45 3.63 -11.39
N HIS A 84 -13.44 3.15 -10.15
CA HIS A 84 -13.08 3.95 -8.98
C HIS A 84 -11.57 4.19 -8.93
N ARG A 85 -11.11 5.37 -8.50
CA ARG A 85 -9.67 5.74 -8.55
C ARG A 85 -8.83 4.90 -7.60
N GLY A 86 -9.39 4.51 -6.45
CA GLY A 86 -8.64 3.91 -5.35
C GLY A 86 -7.93 4.94 -4.47
N LEU A 87 -6.93 4.45 -3.74
CA LEU A 87 -6.15 5.24 -2.79
C LEU A 87 -4.84 5.75 -3.40
N ASP A 88 -4.22 6.69 -2.70
CA ASP A 88 -2.96 7.34 -3.05
C ASP A 88 -2.01 7.29 -1.84
N GLY A 89 -1.58 8.44 -1.30
CA GLY A 89 -0.83 8.52 -0.04
C GLY A 89 -1.65 8.20 1.21
N MET A 90 -0.96 7.74 2.25
CA MET A 90 -1.55 7.34 3.53
C MET A 90 -0.67 7.77 4.73
N CYS A 91 -1.28 7.89 5.90
CA CYS A 91 -0.60 7.97 7.20
C CYS A 91 -1.41 7.23 8.29
N LEU A 92 -0.81 7.03 9.47
CA LEU A 92 -1.53 6.56 10.66
C LEU A 92 -2.00 7.73 11.52
N ASP A 93 -3.11 7.53 12.21
CA ASP A 93 -3.44 8.30 13.41
C ASP A 93 -2.82 7.67 14.69
N THR A 94 -3.08 8.28 15.85
CA THR A 94 -2.54 7.83 17.14
C THR A 94 -3.17 6.53 17.65
N GLU A 95 -4.29 6.10 17.09
CA GLU A 95 -4.98 4.86 17.43
C GLU A 95 -4.62 3.70 16.48
N GLY A 96 -3.79 3.99 15.47
CA GLY A 96 -3.36 3.03 14.45
C GLY A 96 -4.33 2.89 13.28
N ASN A 97 -5.33 3.76 13.15
CA ASN A 97 -6.17 3.80 11.95
C ASN A 97 -5.37 4.37 10.77
N ILE A 98 -5.67 3.87 9.57
CA ILE A 98 -5.06 4.28 8.31
C ILE A 98 -5.89 5.42 7.72
N ILE A 99 -5.31 6.60 7.66
CA ILE A 99 -5.88 7.76 6.96
C ILE A 99 -5.34 7.75 5.53
N ALA A 100 -6.21 7.65 4.54
CA ALA A 100 -5.83 7.51 3.14
C ALA A 100 -6.53 8.53 2.23
N CYS A 101 -5.76 9.17 1.37
CA CYS A 101 -6.30 10.03 0.31
C CYS A 101 -6.79 9.18 -0.86
N GLY A 102 -7.97 9.50 -1.41
CA GLY A 102 -8.51 8.77 -2.56
C GLY A 102 -9.64 9.53 -3.24
N GLY A 103 -10.38 8.82 -4.09
CA GLY A 103 -11.54 9.39 -4.77
C GLY A 103 -11.18 10.28 -5.97
N TRP A 104 -12.09 10.37 -6.93
CA TRP A 104 -12.00 11.29 -8.07
C TRP A 104 -13.37 11.78 -8.53
N ARG A 105 -13.38 12.87 -9.29
CA ARG A 105 -14.63 13.51 -9.76
C ARG A 105 -15.37 12.74 -10.85
N GLN A 106 -14.73 11.75 -11.47
CA GLN A 106 -15.26 11.11 -12.68
C GLN A 106 -16.20 9.95 -12.35
N ALA A 107 -15.83 9.04 -11.44
CA ALA A 107 -16.63 7.84 -11.13
C ALA A 107 -16.95 7.63 -9.64
N GLU A 108 -16.57 8.56 -8.77
CA GLU A 108 -16.79 8.48 -7.32
C GLU A 108 -17.44 9.79 -6.82
N PRO A 109 -17.88 9.88 -5.55
CA PRO A 109 -18.47 11.11 -4.98
C PRO A 109 -17.57 12.35 -5.00
N GLY A 110 -16.31 12.22 -5.46
CA GLY A 110 -15.31 13.27 -5.51
C GLY A 110 -14.03 12.88 -4.75
N PRO A 111 -13.09 13.82 -4.58
CA PRO A 111 -11.93 13.64 -3.71
C PRO A 111 -12.37 13.38 -2.26
N MET A 112 -11.76 12.38 -1.62
CA MET A 112 -12.13 11.89 -0.30
C MET A 112 -10.90 11.63 0.57
N VAL A 113 -11.10 11.68 1.89
CA VAL A 113 -10.20 11.10 2.89
C VAL A 113 -10.94 9.94 3.53
N TYR A 114 -10.34 8.76 3.47
CA TYR A 114 -10.84 7.53 4.08
C TYR A 114 -10.13 7.29 5.41
N VAL A 115 -10.85 6.73 6.38
CA VAL A 115 -10.28 6.28 7.65
C VAL A 115 -10.58 4.80 7.79
N PHE A 116 -9.56 3.96 7.68
CA PHE A 116 -9.69 2.52 7.85
C PHE A 116 -9.16 2.12 9.21
N SER A 117 -9.89 1.29 9.93
CA SER A 117 -9.29 0.50 11.02
C SER A 117 -8.18 -0.43 10.49
N PRO A 118 -7.25 -0.90 11.34
CA PRO A 118 -6.24 -1.89 10.95
C PRO A 118 -6.80 -3.15 10.27
N SER A 119 -8.04 -3.52 10.57
CA SER A 119 -8.73 -4.67 9.97
C SER A 119 -9.43 -4.36 8.64
N GLY A 120 -9.30 -3.14 8.10
CA GLY A 120 -9.89 -2.75 6.82
C GLY A 120 -11.33 -2.24 6.87
N ARG A 121 -11.96 -2.15 8.06
CA ARG A 121 -13.29 -1.51 8.19
C ARG A 121 -13.15 -0.01 7.92
N VAL A 122 -14.01 0.52 7.05
CA VAL A 122 -14.12 1.93 6.64
C VAL A 122 -15.40 2.56 7.17
#